data_AF-A0A524NGF5-F1
#
_entry.id   AF-A0A524NGF5-F1
#
_cell.length_a   1.000
_cell.length_b   1.000
_cell.length_c   1.000
_cell.angle_alpha   90.00
_cell.angle_beta   90.00
_cell.angle_gamma   90.00
#
_symmetry.space_group_name_H-M   'P 1'
#
loop_
_entity.id
_entity.type
_entity.pdbx_description
1 polymer ?
#
loop_
_entity_poly.entity_id
_entity_poly.type
_entity_poly.pdbx_seq_one_letter_code
_entity_poly.pdbx_strand_id
1 'polypeptide(L)'
;MMVDVTYQMVLSTIQTAGILVGIAYYIMTLNYTRKNQEMQLETRQTQLFMYLYDKWSSEDFQKKITELQLTNWDDYEDWNSKYGPSADLDTYSRMTSLGSFYEGLGVLVKNGQVKPELVDELMSHSLISAWEKIAPIIIHQRKKFNYPNMGEWMEYLYNQIKPIYDKQHPELAP
;
A
#
# COMPACT_ATOMS: atom_id res chain seq x y z
N MET A 1 41.63 -50.34 -33.17
CA MET A 1 42.33 -49.11 -32.74
C MET A 1 41.84 -47.86 -33.48
N MET A 2 42.00 -47.72 -34.82
CA MET A 2 41.52 -46.51 -35.52
C MET A 2 39.97 -46.35 -35.49
N VAL A 3 39.23 -47.45 -35.63
CA VAL A 3 37.75 -47.47 -35.61
C VAL A 3 37.18 -47.13 -34.22
N ASP A 4 37.85 -47.59 -33.16
CA ASP A 4 37.44 -47.33 -31.77
C ASP A 4 37.57 -45.85 -31.40
N VAL A 5 38.64 -45.21 -31.89
CA VAL A 5 38.89 -43.78 -31.70
C VAL A 5 37.81 -42.95 -32.41
N THR A 6 37.39 -43.33 -33.62
CA THR A 6 36.31 -42.65 -34.35
C THR A 6 34.96 -42.78 -33.64
N TYR A 7 34.65 -43.94 -33.07
CA TYR A 7 33.41 -44.18 -32.34
C TYR A 7 33.34 -43.37 -31.03
N GLN A 8 34.43 -43.34 -30.26
CA GLN A 8 34.53 -42.51 -29.05
C GLN A 8 34.44 -41.01 -29.36
N MET A 9 35.03 -40.55 -30.48
CA MET A 9 34.88 -39.17 -30.93
C MET A 9 33.42 -38.85 -31.27
N VAL A 10 32.71 -39.71 -32.01
CA VAL A 10 31.29 -39.47 -32.33
C VAL A 10 30.44 -39.39 -31.06
N LEU A 11 30.66 -40.27 -30.08
CA LEU A 11 29.94 -40.25 -28.81
C LEU A 11 30.25 -39.00 -27.98
N SER A 12 31.50 -38.55 -27.93
CA SER A 12 31.87 -37.34 -27.19
C SER A 12 31.31 -36.07 -27.82
N THR A 13 31.21 -35.99 -29.15
CA THR A 13 30.56 -34.87 -29.85
C THR A 13 29.06 -34.84 -29.56
N ILE A 14 28.39 -36.01 -29.55
CA ILE A 14 26.95 -36.13 -29.22
C ILE A 14 26.70 -35.74 -27.76
N GLN A 15 27.54 -36.20 -26.83
CA GLN A 15 27.45 -35.82 -25.41
C GLN A 15 27.65 -34.32 -25.21
N THR A 16 28.65 -33.73 -25.86
CA THR A 16 28.93 -32.29 -25.79
C THR A 16 27.77 -31.47 -26.36
N ALA A 17 27.21 -31.89 -27.51
CA ALA A 17 26.03 -31.27 -28.09
C ALA A 17 24.81 -31.38 -27.17
N GLY A 18 24.59 -32.53 -26.52
CA GLY A 18 23.50 -32.71 -25.56
C GLY A 18 23.61 -31.79 -24.35
N ILE A 19 24.82 -31.59 -23.81
CA ILE A 19 25.07 -30.64 -22.72
C ILE A 19 24.76 -29.21 -23.16
N LEU A 20 25.21 -28.80 -24.36
CA LEU A 20 24.95 -27.45 -24.89
C LEU A 20 23.44 -27.19 -25.09
N VAL A 21 22.71 -28.16 -25.63
CA VAL A 21 21.24 -28.08 -25.78
C VAL A 21 20.57 -27.99 -24.41
N GLY A 22 21.02 -28.77 -23.42
CA GLY A 22 20.52 -28.71 -22.05
C GLY A 22 20.74 -27.35 -21.39
N ILE A 23 21.94 -26.77 -21.55
CA ILE A 23 22.27 -25.43 -21.04
C ILE A 23 21.41 -24.36 -21.74
N ALA A 24 21.27 -24.44 -23.06
CA ALA A 24 20.44 -23.49 -23.82
C ALA A 24 18.97 -23.54 -23.38
N TYR A 25 18.42 -24.74 -23.20
CA TYR A 25 17.07 -24.93 -22.69
C TYR A 25 16.92 -24.37 -21.27
N TYR A 26 17.87 -24.66 -20.38
CA TYR A 26 17.85 -24.16 -19.01
C TYR A 26 17.87 -22.63 -18.93
N ILE A 27 18.73 -21.96 -19.72
CA ILE A 27 18.78 -20.50 -19.80
C ILE A 27 17.45 -19.95 -20.31
N MET A 28 16.86 -20.58 -21.33
CA MET A 28 15.57 -20.18 -21.88
C MET A 28 14.44 -20.32 -20.83
N THR A 29 14.39 -21.45 -20.11
CA THR A 29 13.45 -21.66 -19.01
C THR A 29 13.62 -20.61 -17.92
N LEU A 30 14.86 -20.31 -17.50
CA LEU A 30 15.13 -19.28 -16.50
C LEU A 30 14.60 -17.90 -16.95
N ASN A 31 14.78 -17.54 -18.22
CA ASN A 31 14.29 -16.28 -18.76
C ASN A 31 12.74 -16.24 -18.79
N TYR A 32 12.08 -17.33 -19.19
CA TYR A 32 10.62 -17.43 -19.13
C TYR A 32 10.10 -17.37 -17.69
N THR A 33 10.75 -18.05 -16.75
CA THR A 33 10.39 -18.01 -15.33
C THR A 33 10.53 -16.60 -14.77
N ARG A 34 11.62 -15.88 -15.08
CA ARG A 34 11.81 -14.47 -14.68
C ARG A 34 10.70 -13.58 -15.21
N LYS A 35 10.41 -13.65 -16.51
CA LYS A 35 9.34 -12.85 -17.13
C LYS A 35 7.97 -13.15 -16.54
N ASN A 36 7.68 -14.43 -16.26
CA ASN A 36 6.44 -14.82 -15.61
C ASN A 36 6.36 -14.33 -14.16
N GLN A 37 7.47 -14.31 -13.42
CA GLN A 37 7.53 -13.76 -12.07
C GLN A 37 7.28 -12.24 -12.08
N GLU A 38 7.90 -11.50 -13.00
CA GLU A 38 7.67 -10.06 -13.17
C GLU A 38 6.20 -9.76 -13.47
N MET A 39 5.62 -10.45 -14.46
CA MET A 39 4.20 -10.30 -14.82
C MET A 39 3.27 -10.65 -13.64
N GLN A 40 3.62 -11.67 -12.86
CA GLN A 40 2.86 -12.03 -11.64
C GLN A 40 2.95 -10.93 -10.57
N LEU A 41 4.11 -10.30 -10.40
CA LEU A 41 4.27 -9.19 -9.46
C LEU A 41 3.45 -7.98 -9.87
N GLU A 42 3.50 -7.59 -11.16
CA GLU A 42 2.68 -6.50 -11.70
C GLU A 42 1.18 -6.78 -11.53
N THR A 43 0.75 -8.02 -11.81
CA THR A 43 -0.65 -8.44 -11.65
C THR A 43 -1.09 -8.36 -10.19
N ARG A 44 -0.25 -8.82 -9.25
CA ARG A 44 -0.55 -8.75 -7.82
C ARG A 44 -0.63 -7.31 -7.32
N GLN A 45 0.26 -6.43 -7.77
CA GLN A 45 0.21 -5.01 -7.45
C GLN A 45 -1.08 -4.37 -7.94
N THR A 46 -1.46 -4.65 -9.18
CA THR A 46 -2.71 -4.17 -9.77
C THR A 46 -3.93 -4.70 -9.01
N GLN A 47 -3.94 -5.97 -8.61
CA GLN A 47 -5.03 -6.56 -7.82
C GLN A 47 -5.15 -5.96 -6.43
N LEU A 48 -4.03 -5.81 -5.71
CA LEU A 48 -4.02 -5.14 -4.40
C LEU A 48 -4.55 -3.71 -4.51
N PHE A 49 -4.13 -3.01 -5.55
CA PHE A 49 -4.58 -1.66 -5.83
C PHE A 49 -6.08 -1.59 -6.12
N MET A 50 -6.59 -2.43 -7.02
CA MET A 50 -8.02 -2.48 -7.33
C MET A 50 -8.86 -2.81 -6.10
N TYR A 51 -8.36 -3.67 -5.21
CA TYR A 51 -9.01 -3.98 -3.94
C TYR A 51 -9.08 -2.76 -3.00
N LEU A 52 -7.97 -2.01 -2.88
CA LEU A 52 -7.94 -0.78 -2.08
C LEU A 52 -8.88 0.29 -2.66
N TYR A 53 -8.89 0.42 -3.98
CA TYR A 53 -9.77 1.33 -4.69
C TYR A 53 -11.25 0.96 -4.52
N ASP A 54 -11.61 -0.31 -4.69
CA ASP A 54 -12.98 -0.81 -4.47
C ASP A 54 -13.47 -0.50 -3.05
N LYS A 55 -12.61 -0.77 -2.05
CA LYS A 55 -12.93 -0.45 -0.66
C LYS A 55 -13.09 1.06 -0.42
N TRP A 56 -12.19 1.89 -0.94
CA TRP A 56 -12.26 3.35 -0.78
C TRP A 56 -13.47 3.96 -1.51
N SER A 57 -13.77 3.48 -2.72
CA SER A 57 -14.89 3.96 -3.54
C SER A 57 -16.25 3.42 -3.09
N SER A 58 -16.26 2.46 -2.15
CA SER A 58 -17.49 1.90 -1.61
C SER A 58 -18.35 2.96 -0.91
N GLU A 59 -19.67 2.80 -1.02
CA GLU A 59 -20.64 3.69 -0.37
C GLU A 59 -20.42 3.77 1.15
N ASP A 60 -20.08 2.65 1.78
CA ASP A 60 -19.77 2.59 3.23
C ASP A 60 -18.58 3.48 3.58
N PHE A 61 -17.49 3.41 2.81
CA PHE A 61 -16.31 4.21 3.08
C PHE A 61 -16.55 5.70 2.84
N GLN A 62 -17.26 6.04 1.77
CA GLN A 62 -17.64 7.42 1.46
C GLN A 62 -18.56 8.03 2.51
N LYS A 63 -19.49 7.24 3.08
CA LYS A 63 -20.30 7.67 4.23
C LYS A 63 -19.44 7.97 5.45
N LYS A 64 -18.48 7.10 5.79
CA LYS A 64 -17.56 7.33 6.92
C LYS A 64 -16.74 8.60 6.77
N ILE A 65 -16.23 8.89 5.58
CA ILE A 65 -15.51 10.15 5.31
C ILE A 65 -16.47 11.34 5.50
N THR A 66 -17.66 11.27 4.90
CA THR A 66 -18.65 12.35 4.97
C THR A 66 -19.07 12.64 6.42
N GLU A 67 -19.35 11.59 7.20
CA GLU A 67 -19.69 11.72 8.60
C GLU A 67 -18.56 12.36 9.42
N LEU A 68 -17.29 11.97 9.19
CA LEU A 68 -16.15 12.62 9.82
C LEU A 68 -16.09 14.12 9.47
N GLN A 69 -16.37 14.51 8.22
CA GLN A 69 -16.39 15.92 7.84
C GLN A 69 -17.53 16.70 8.49
N LEU A 70 -18.69 16.06 8.71
CA LEU A 70 -19.86 16.68 9.34
C LEU A 70 -19.73 16.82 10.86
N THR A 71 -18.88 16.01 11.50
CA THR A 71 -18.64 16.12 12.93
C THR A 71 -17.90 17.41 13.29
N ASN A 72 -18.23 18.00 14.44
CA ASN A 72 -17.61 19.22 14.92
C ASN A 72 -17.37 19.18 16.42
N TRP A 73 -16.19 19.63 16.82
CA TRP A 73 -15.77 19.74 18.20
C TRP A 73 -14.74 20.87 18.35
N ASP A 74 -14.70 21.47 19.54
CA ASP A 74 -13.75 22.54 19.85
C ASP A 74 -12.44 21.97 20.40
N ASP A 75 -12.52 20.97 21.28
CA ASP A 75 -11.37 20.33 21.90
C ASP A 75 -11.59 18.82 22.10
N TYR A 76 -10.61 18.17 22.74
CA TYR A 76 -10.66 16.74 22.99
C TYR A 76 -11.79 16.33 23.95
N GLU A 77 -12.09 17.12 24.99
CA GLU A 77 -13.11 16.72 25.96
C GLU A 77 -14.52 16.91 25.37
N ASP A 78 -14.72 17.95 24.57
CA ASP A 78 -15.94 18.12 23.76
C ASP A 78 -16.13 16.96 22.77
N TRP A 79 -15.08 16.61 22.01
CA TRP A 79 -15.09 15.43 21.13
C TRP A 79 -15.42 14.15 21.90
N ASN A 80 -14.77 13.92 23.04
CA ASN A 80 -14.94 12.70 23.83
C ASN A 80 -16.37 12.61 24.41
N SER A 81 -16.96 13.75 24.79
CA SER A 81 -18.33 13.82 25.30
C SER A 81 -19.41 13.57 24.23
N LYS A 82 -19.12 13.90 22.96
CA LYS A 82 -20.05 13.74 21.82
C LYS A 82 -19.86 12.42 21.07
N TYR A 83 -18.61 12.06 20.83
CA TYR A 83 -18.20 11.02 19.88
C TYR A 83 -17.21 10.01 20.48
N GLY A 84 -16.87 10.14 21.76
CA GLY A 84 -16.02 9.17 22.44
C GLY A 84 -16.68 7.80 22.57
N PRO A 85 -15.91 6.75 22.92
CA PRO A 85 -16.38 5.37 22.94
C PRO A 85 -17.55 5.12 23.93
N SER A 86 -17.69 5.97 24.95
CA SER A 86 -18.80 5.90 25.93
C SER A 86 -20.00 6.78 25.57
N ALA A 87 -19.84 7.73 24.63
CA ALA A 87 -20.88 8.66 24.23
C ALA A 87 -21.61 8.20 22.96
N ASP A 88 -20.84 7.86 21.92
CA ASP A 88 -21.35 7.35 20.65
C ASP A 88 -20.37 6.32 20.10
N LEU A 89 -20.58 5.06 20.52
CA LEU A 89 -19.74 3.94 20.12
C LEU A 89 -19.75 3.71 18.60
N ASP A 90 -20.87 4.01 17.94
CA ASP A 90 -21.04 3.78 16.52
C ASP A 90 -20.20 4.77 15.70
N THR A 91 -20.27 6.07 16.03
CA THR A 91 -19.45 7.10 15.39
C THR A 91 -17.97 6.91 15.72
N TYR A 92 -17.65 6.59 16.97
CA TYR A 92 -16.27 6.27 17.36
C TYR A 92 -15.70 5.10 16.55
N SER A 93 -16.49 4.03 16.38
CA SER A 93 -16.09 2.84 15.62
C SER A 93 -15.91 3.15 14.13
N ARG A 94 -16.76 4.00 13.55
CA ARG A 94 -16.62 4.47 12.16
C ARG A 94 -15.35 5.29 11.96
N MET A 95 -15.05 6.24 12.84
CA MET A 95 -13.81 7.02 12.82
C MET A 95 -12.57 6.11 12.98
N THR A 96 -12.63 5.15 13.90
CA THR A 96 -11.55 4.17 14.14
C THR A 96 -11.33 3.27 12.92
N SER A 97 -12.40 2.83 12.26
CA SER A 97 -12.33 2.02 11.04
C SER A 97 -11.71 2.80 9.88
N LEU A 98 -12.03 4.09 9.74
CA LEU A 98 -11.43 4.99 8.76
C LEU A 98 -9.92 5.15 9.03
N GLY A 99 -9.55 5.44 10.27
CA GLY A 99 -8.14 5.52 10.69
C GLY A 99 -7.37 4.23 10.42
N SER A 100 -7.98 3.08 10.72
CA SER A 100 -7.37 1.75 10.49
C SER A 100 -7.11 1.46 9.01
N PHE A 101 -7.98 1.95 8.11
CA PHE A 101 -7.74 1.84 6.67
C PHE A 101 -6.48 2.63 6.25
N TYR A 102 -6.37 3.88 6.69
CA TYR A 102 -5.21 4.71 6.35
C TYR A 102 -3.92 4.26 7.05
N GLU A 103 -4.01 3.75 8.27
CA GLU A 103 -2.89 3.06 8.95
C GLU A 103 -2.37 1.90 8.09
N GLY A 104 -3.26 1.02 7.65
CA GLY A 104 -2.89 -0.11 6.78
C GLY A 104 -2.26 0.36 5.47
N LEU A 105 -2.83 1.39 4.85
CA LEU A 105 -2.27 1.97 3.62
C LEU A 105 -0.89 2.59 3.85
N GLY A 106 -0.68 3.26 4.99
CA GLY A 106 0.62 3.80 5.40
C GLY A 106 1.69 2.73 5.54
N VAL A 107 1.36 1.58 6.10
CA VAL A 107 2.26 0.42 6.17
C VAL A 107 2.61 -0.10 4.77
N LEU A 108 1.63 -0.20 3.86
CA LEU A 108 1.86 -0.65 2.49
C LEU A 108 2.79 0.30 1.72
N VAL A 109 2.63 1.62 1.91
CA VAL A 109 3.51 2.64 1.31
C VAL A 109 4.90 2.57 1.91
N LYS A 110 5.01 2.49 3.25
CA LYS A 110 6.30 2.36 3.95
C LYS A 110 7.11 1.15 3.48
N ASN A 111 6.43 0.04 3.19
CA ASN A 111 7.05 -1.19 2.70
C ASN A 111 7.33 -1.19 1.19
N GLY A 112 7.01 -0.12 0.47
CA GLY A 112 7.18 -0.01 -0.99
C GLY A 112 6.22 -0.90 -1.80
N GLN A 113 5.15 -1.39 -1.20
CA GLN A 113 4.14 -2.22 -1.87
C GLN A 113 3.14 -1.37 -2.65
N VAL A 114 2.91 -0.13 -2.22
CA VAL A 114 2.12 0.90 -2.90
C VAL A 114 2.99 2.14 -3.08
N LYS A 115 2.99 2.69 -4.29
CA LYS A 115 3.72 3.94 -4.58
C LYS A 115 2.95 5.14 -4.03
N PRO A 116 3.59 6.10 -3.35
CA PRO A 116 2.94 7.32 -2.86
C PRO A 116 2.16 8.08 -3.94
N GLU A 117 2.69 8.17 -5.16
CA GLU A 117 2.07 8.88 -6.28
C GLU A 117 0.70 8.30 -6.64
N LEU A 118 0.56 6.97 -6.54
CA LEU A 118 -0.69 6.30 -6.83
C LEU A 118 -1.77 6.57 -5.78
N VAL A 119 -1.36 6.80 -4.52
CA VAL A 119 -2.28 7.23 -3.46
C VAL A 119 -2.71 8.68 -3.70
N ASP A 120 -1.76 9.53 -4.13
CA ASP A 120 -2.02 10.93 -4.42
C ASP A 120 -3.05 11.11 -5.55
N GLU A 121 -2.88 10.37 -6.65
CA GLU A 121 -3.76 10.41 -7.83
C GLU A 121 -5.23 10.04 -7.54
N LEU A 122 -5.50 9.28 -6.47
CA LEU A 122 -6.85 8.77 -6.19
C LEU A 122 -7.51 9.34 -4.94
N MET A 123 -6.76 9.47 -3.85
CA MET A 123 -7.35 9.61 -2.52
C MET A 123 -6.59 10.56 -1.60
N SER A 124 -5.66 11.37 -2.13
CA SER A 124 -4.96 12.44 -1.40
C SER A 124 -5.91 13.32 -0.62
N HIS A 125 -6.93 13.88 -1.28
CA HIS A 125 -7.90 14.77 -0.65
C HIS A 125 -8.61 14.10 0.54
N SER A 126 -9.03 12.84 0.36
CA SER A 126 -9.71 12.06 1.40
C SER A 126 -8.81 11.78 2.60
N LEU A 127 -7.54 11.43 2.34
CA LEU A 127 -6.54 11.19 3.38
C LEU A 127 -6.19 12.48 4.14
N ILE A 128 -5.88 13.55 3.41
CA ILE A 128 -5.45 14.84 3.95
C ILE A 128 -6.54 15.41 4.84
N SER A 129 -7.77 15.50 4.32
CA SER A 129 -8.91 16.02 5.07
C SER A 129 -9.23 15.18 6.31
N ALA A 130 -9.11 13.85 6.24
CA ALA A 130 -9.33 12.98 7.39
C ALA A 130 -8.26 13.15 8.46
N TRP A 131 -6.97 13.18 8.07
CA TRP A 131 -5.85 13.35 8.98
C TRP A 131 -5.92 14.71 9.67
N GLU A 132 -6.07 15.80 8.93
CA GLU A 132 -6.09 17.16 9.50
C GLU A 132 -7.24 17.35 10.47
N LYS A 133 -8.40 16.73 10.21
CA LYS A 133 -9.53 16.72 11.14
C LYS A 133 -9.21 15.97 12.42
N ILE A 134 -8.67 14.75 12.34
CA ILE A 134 -8.54 13.85 13.51
C ILE A 134 -7.20 13.98 14.25
N ALA A 135 -6.16 14.55 13.63
CA ALA A 135 -4.83 14.68 14.20
C ALA A 135 -4.81 15.36 15.59
N PRO A 136 -5.57 16.44 15.87
CA PRO A 136 -5.62 17.03 17.21
C PRO A 136 -6.07 16.04 18.29
N ILE A 137 -7.03 15.17 17.96
CA ILE A 137 -7.55 14.13 18.85
C ILE A 137 -6.50 13.03 19.07
N ILE A 138 -5.87 12.53 18.00
CA ILE A 138 -4.81 11.52 18.09
C ILE A 138 -3.63 12.04 18.93
N ILE A 139 -3.15 13.25 18.65
CA ILE A 139 -2.02 13.87 19.38
C ILE A 139 -2.35 14.04 20.87
N HIS A 140 -3.59 14.43 21.20
CA HIS A 140 -4.02 14.51 22.59
C HIS A 140 -4.01 13.12 23.24
N GLN A 141 -4.58 12.11 22.58
CA GLN A 141 -4.63 10.73 23.09
C GLN A 141 -3.23 10.12 23.29
N ARG A 142 -2.27 10.37 22.38
CA ARG A 142 -0.86 9.96 22.55
C ARG A 142 -0.29 10.44 23.86
N LYS A 143 -0.54 11.71 24.22
CA LYS A 143 -0.09 12.32 25.49
C LYS A 143 -0.85 11.77 26.69
N LYS A 144 -2.18 11.70 26.60
CA LYS A 144 -3.08 11.25 27.69
C LYS A 144 -2.83 9.79 28.09
N PHE A 145 -2.63 8.92 27.11
CA PHE A 145 -2.47 7.48 27.33
C PHE A 145 -1.02 6.99 27.28
N ASN A 146 -0.05 7.89 27.11
CA ASN A 146 1.37 7.55 26.92
C ASN A 146 1.59 6.49 25.81
N TYR A 147 0.90 6.67 24.69
CA TYR A 147 0.91 5.75 23.55
C TYR A 147 1.37 6.48 22.28
N PRO A 148 2.69 6.77 22.15
CA PRO A 148 3.19 7.72 21.15
C PRO A 148 3.01 7.26 19.70
N ASN A 149 2.89 5.96 19.46
CA ASN A 149 2.73 5.37 18.13
C ASN A 149 1.27 5.25 17.67
N MET A 150 0.30 5.77 18.43
CA MET A 150 -1.10 5.78 18.01
C MET A 150 -1.26 6.58 16.71
N GLY A 151 -1.75 5.98 15.63
CA GLY A 151 -1.93 6.71 14.37
C GLY A 151 -0.61 7.01 13.62
N GLU A 152 0.50 6.33 13.95
CA GLU A 152 1.82 6.63 13.37
C GLU A 152 1.91 6.36 11.86
N TRP A 153 1.23 5.32 11.34
CA TRP A 153 1.33 4.98 9.92
C TRP A 153 0.40 5.83 9.08
N MET A 154 -0.73 6.26 9.63
CA MET A 154 -1.59 7.27 9.03
C MET A 154 -0.87 8.63 8.98
N GLU A 155 -0.17 9.03 10.05
CA GLU A 155 0.67 10.23 10.08
C GLU A 155 1.81 10.15 9.06
N TYR A 156 2.51 9.02 9.02
CA TYR A 156 3.53 8.75 8.03
C TYR A 156 2.97 8.89 6.62
N LEU A 157 1.81 8.29 6.34
CA LEU A 157 1.17 8.37 5.04
C LEU A 157 0.84 9.81 4.68
N TYR A 158 0.21 10.58 5.58
CA TYR A 158 -0.04 12.01 5.37
C TYR A 158 1.23 12.77 4.99
N ASN A 159 2.32 12.55 5.74
CA ASN A 159 3.60 13.22 5.50
C ASN A 159 4.26 12.82 4.16
N GLN A 160 3.97 11.63 3.64
CA GLN A 160 4.43 11.22 2.30
C GLN A 160 3.57 11.83 1.19
N ILE A 161 2.26 11.95 1.39
CA ILE A 161 1.32 12.36 0.34
C ILE A 161 1.15 13.88 0.26
N LYS A 162 1.08 14.59 1.39
CA LYS A 162 0.84 16.04 1.41
C LYS A 162 1.84 16.84 0.54
N PRO A 163 3.16 16.57 0.56
CA PRO A 163 4.10 17.28 -0.31
C PRO A 163 3.92 16.99 -1.81
N ILE A 164 3.45 15.78 -2.15
CA ILE A 164 3.15 15.40 -3.54
C ILE A 164 1.91 16.16 -4.01
N TYR A 165 0.84 16.12 -3.21
CA TYR A 165 -0.40 16.84 -3.45
C TYR A 165 -0.16 18.34 -3.69
N ASP A 166 0.59 18.99 -2.80
CA ASP A 166 0.87 20.43 -2.89
C ASP A 166 1.68 20.81 -4.14
N LYS A 167 2.53 19.89 -4.62
CA LYS A 167 3.32 20.10 -5.84
C LYS A 167 2.48 19.90 -7.11
N GLN A 168 1.54 18.96 -7.09
CA GLN A 168 0.68 18.66 -8.25
C GLN A 168 -0.49 19.63 -8.38
N HIS A 169 -0.96 20.19 -7.27
CA HIS A 169 -2.07 21.13 -7.20
C HIS A 169 -1.66 22.46 -6.53
N PRO A 170 -0.66 23.18 -7.06
CA PRO A 170 -0.18 24.43 -6.46
C PRO A 170 -1.28 25.52 -6.41
N GLU A 171 -2.28 25.44 -7.28
CA GLU A 171 -3.45 26.32 -7.30
C GLU A 171 -4.45 26.08 -6.16
N LEU A 172 -4.35 24.96 -5.46
CA LEU A 172 -5.21 24.58 -4.34
C LEU A 172 -4.50 24.66 -2.98
N ALA A 173 -3.21 25.01 -2.96
CA ALA A 173 -2.47 25.26 -1.74
C ALA A 173 -3.00 26.54 -1.05
N PRO A 174 -3.28 26.51 0.27
CA PRO A 174 -3.80 27.66 1.00
C PRO A 174 -2.82 28.84 1.10
#